data_AF-A0A8K0ELT3-F1
#
_entry.id   AF-A0A8K0ELT3-F1
#
_cell.length_a   1.000
_cell.length_b   1.000
_cell.length_c   1.000
_cell.angle_alpha   90.00
_cell.angle_beta   90.00
_cell.angle_gamma   90.00
#
_symmetry.space_group_name_H-M   'P 1'
#
loop_
_entity.id
_entity.type
_entity.pdbx_description
1 polymer ?
#
loop_
_entity_poly.entity_id
_entity_poly.type
_entity_poly.pdbx_seq_one_letter_code
_entity_poly.pdbx_strand_id
1 'polypeptide(L)'
;MGIRSRAPGVSARIPALTVVVYLLQLQLLQCCTGVDGYLTSGVCNEDYQCTRALEKPACCAPCLARCARIVCNEDYQCIRALEKPACCAPWGRSIPIPVCKSLGQRGEPCHLASNRMPYPLRRNRVFWRCPCGENLICASTGQSRIGVCIHSM
;
A
#
# COMPACT_ATOMS: atom_id res chain seq x y z
N MET A 1 -26.95 1.48 -57.37
CA MET A 1 -28.01 2.42 -56.92
C MET A 1 -28.40 2.00 -55.50
N GLY A 2 -27.86 2.62 -54.44
CA GLY A 2 -28.56 3.58 -53.54
C GLY A 2 -29.55 2.82 -52.64
N ILE A 3 -29.51 2.84 -51.30
CA ILE A 3 -29.73 3.98 -50.38
C ILE A 3 -29.08 3.73 -49.00
N ARG A 4 -28.86 4.85 -48.32
CA ARG A 4 -28.10 5.19 -47.10
C ARG A 4 -28.50 4.52 -45.76
N SER A 5 -27.49 4.52 -44.88
CA SER A 5 -27.46 4.36 -43.43
C SER A 5 -28.45 5.21 -42.64
N ARG A 6 -28.85 4.75 -41.43
CA ARG A 6 -28.66 5.45 -40.13
C ARG A 6 -29.29 4.66 -38.97
N ALA A 7 -28.45 4.03 -38.15
CA ALA A 7 -28.77 3.85 -36.74
C ALA A 7 -28.62 5.21 -36.03
N PRO A 8 -29.54 5.61 -35.13
CA PRO A 8 -29.32 6.79 -34.30
C PRO A 8 -28.22 6.48 -33.31
N GLY A 9 -27.03 7.02 -33.58
CA GLY A 9 -25.99 7.15 -32.58
C GLY A 9 -26.48 8.10 -31.49
N VAL A 10 -26.88 7.54 -30.35
CA VAL A 10 -27.05 8.31 -29.12
C VAL A 10 -25.65 8.74 -28.68
N SER A 11 -25.19 9.86 -29.25
CA SER A 11 -24.02 10.57 -28.78
C SER A 11 -24.41 11.20 -27.45
N ALA A 12 -24.26 10.42 -26.36
CA ALA A 12 -24.31 10.93 -25.01
C ALA A 12 -23.13 11.90 -24.84
N ARG A 13 -23.36 13.17 -25.17
CA ARG A 13 -22.45 14.26 -24.86
C ARG A 13 -22.49 14.46 -23.35
N ILE A 14 -21.59 13.79 -22.67
CA ILE A 14 -21.32 14.03 -21.25
C ILE A 14 -20.90 15.51 -21.14
N PRO A 15 -21.66 16.36 -20.42
CA PRO A 15 -21.35 17.78 -20.35
C PRO A 15 -19.95 18.00 -19.75
N ALA A 16 -19.19 18.95 -20.29
CA ALA A 16 -17.82 19.24 -19.82
C ALA A 16 -17.76 19.50 -18.29
N LEU A 17 -18.85 19.99 -17.70
CA LEU A 17 -18.99 20.17 -16.25
C LEU A 17 -19.01 18.85 -15.48
N THR A 18 -19.64 17.77 -15.98
CA THR A 18 -19.56 16.47 -15.31
C THR A 18 -18.19 15.82 -15.47
N VAL A 19 -17.47 16.08 -16.57
CA VAL A 19 -16.06 15.67 -16.72
C VAL A 19 -15.15 16.45 -15.78
N VAL A 20 -15.35 17.76 -15.62
CA VAL A 20 -14.57 18.59 -14.68
C VAL A 20 -14.89 18.25 -13.23
N VAL A 21 -16.16 17.98 -12.89
CA VAL A 21 -16.54 17.47 -11.56
C VAL A 21 -16.00 16.05 -11.34
N TYR A 22 -16.02 15.16 -12.35
CA TYR A 22 -15.36 13.86 -12.25
C TYR A 22 -13.85 13.99 -12.05
N LEU A 23 -13.18 14.88 -12.80
CA LEU A 23 -11.73 15.13 -12.67
C LEU A 23 -11.37 15.82 -11.35
N LEU A 24 -12.25 16.65 -10.78
CA LEU A 24 -12.11 17.24 -9.45
C LEU A 24 -12.43 16.25 -8.32
N GLN A 25 -13.27 15.25 -8.56
CA GLN A 25 -13.56 14.14 -7.65
C GLN A 25 -12.56 12.98 -7.77
N LEU A 26 -11.75 12.93 -8.84
CA LEU A 26 -10.63 12.01 -8.96
C LEU A 26 -9.47 12.48 -8.07
N GLN A 27 -9.32 11.81 -6.93
CA GLN A 27 -8.05 11.64 -6.18
C GLN A 27 -7.59 12.78 -5.25
N LEU A 28 -8.49 13.38 -4.47
CA LEU A 28 -8.03 13.97 -3.20
C LEU A 28 -7.58 12.82 -2.30
N LEU A 29 -6.27 12.65 -2.16
CA LEU A 29 -5.66 11.78 -1.18
C LEU A 29 -6.15 12.22 0.21
N GLN A 30 -6.79 11.30 0.92
CA GLN A 30 -7.42 11.56 2.21
C GLN A 30 -6.87 10.64 3.28
N CYS A 31 -7.03 11.06 4.53
CA CYS A 31 -6.68 10.24 5.68
C CYS A 31 -7.76 9.21 5.96
N CYS A 32 -7.45 7.94 5.69
CA CYS A 32 -8.36 6.82 5.87
C CYS A 32 -7.87 5.90 7.01
N THR A 33 -8.81 5.44 7.85
CA THR A 33 -8.54 4.54 8.98
C THR A 33 -9.28 3.21 8.79
N GLY A 34 -8.55 2.10 8.63
CA GLY A 34 -9.08 0.74 8.78
C GLY A 34 -10.28 0.33 7.92
N VAL A 35 -10.90 -0.78 8.30
CA VAL A 35 -11.94 -1.52 7.52
C VAL A 35 -13.25 -0.75 7.39
N ASP A 36 -13.52 0.21 8.29
CA ASP A 36 -14.74 1.02 8.31
C ASP A 36 -14.57 2.39 7.64
N GLY A 37 -13.37 2.71 7.13
CA GLY A 37 -13.16 3.82 6.21
C GLY A 37 -13.78 5.15 6.63
N TYR A 38 -13.61 5.57 7.89
CA TYR A 38 -14.07 6.90 8.29
C TYR A 38 -13.23 7.97 7.59
N LEU A 39 -13.90 8.77 6.77
CA LEU A 39 -13.36 9.94 6.10
C LEU A 39 -13.03 10.99 7.16
N THR A 40 -11.76 11.36 7.31
CA THR A 40 -11.41 12.56 8.06
C THR A 40 -11.02 13.65 7.07
N SER A 41 -11.58 14.85 7.26
CA SER A 41 -11.42 15.98 6.35
C SER A 41 -9.97 16.46 6.38
N GLY A 42 -9.18 16.10 5.37
CA GLY A 42 -7.84 16.61 5.14
C GLY A 42 -7.22 16.05 3.87
N VAL A 43 -6.62 16.93 3.06
CA VAL A 43 -5.76 16.52 1.95
C VAL A 43 -4.43 16.08 2.54
N CYS A 44 -3.99 14.88 2.19
CA CYS A 44 -2.71 14.35 2.63
C CYS A 44 -1.80 14.09 1.42
N ASN A 45 -0.49 14.03 1.67
CA ASN A 45 0.50 13.62 0.68
C ASN A 45 1.22 12.34 1.10
N GLU A 46 1.32 12.09 2.41
CA GLU A 46 1.99 10.92 2.96
C GLU A 46 1.23 10.36 4.17
N ASP A 47 1.29 9.04 4.32
CA ASP A 47 0.64 8.29 5.42
C ASP A 47 0.97 8.86 6.83
N TYR A 48 2.18 9.41 7.02
CA TYR A 48 2.59 9.94 8.32
C TYR A 48 1.74 11.13 8.76
N GLN A 49 1.27 11.94 7.81
CA GLN A 49 0.46 13.13 8.10
C GLN A 49 -0.84 12.71 8.75
N CYS A 50 -1.44 11.65 8.21
CA CYS A 50 -2.66 11.05 8.74
C CYS A 50 -2.43 10.38 10.10
N THR A 51 -1.32 9.64 10.25
CA THR A 51 -1.00 8.99 11.52
C THR A 51 -0.76 9.99 12.64
N ARG A 52 -0.08 11.12 12.36
CA ARG A 52 0.10 12.21 13.33
C ARG A 52 -1.19 12.95 13.63
N ALA A 53 -1.99 13.26 12.61
CA ALA A 53 -3.21 14.05 12.77
C ALA A 53 -4.30 13.29 13.54
N LEU A 54 -4.38 11.97 13.36
CA LEU A 54 -5.42 11.14 13.97
C LEU A 54 -4.95 10.42 15.25
N GLU A 55 -3.68 10.57 15.61
CA GLU A 55 -3.01 9.85 16.72
C GLU A 55 -3.26 8.33 16.69
N LYS A 56 -3.51 7.79 15.50
CA LYS A 56 -3.85 6.39 15.26
C LYS A 56 -3.38 5.97 13.87
N PRO A 57 -3.17 4.67 13.61
CA PRO A 57 -2.72 4.20 12.31
C PRO A 57 -3.68 4.62 11.20
N ALA A 58 -3.17 5.41 10.26
CA ALA A 58 -3.96 5.97 9.16
C ALA A 58 -3.09 6.12 7.93
N CYS A 59 -3.68 5.90 6.77
CA CYS A 59 -2.99 6.03 5.50
C CYS A 59 -3.46 7.27 4.75
N CYS A 60 -2.62 7.72 3.84
CA CYS A 60 -2.95 8.71 2.85
C CYS A 60 -3.29 7.99 1.54
N ALA A 61 -4.57 7.82 1.28
CA ALA A 61 -5.05 7.07 0.12
C ALA A 61 -6.39 7.64 -0.37
N PRO A 62 -6.80 7.35 -1.61
CA PRO A 62 -8.21 7.44 -1.96
C PRO A 62 -8.95 6.46 -1.05
N CYS A 63 -9.95 6.87 -0.25
CA CYS A 63 -10.55 5.97 0.75
C CYS A 63 -11.29 4.74 0.19
N LEU A 64 -11.42 4.62 -1.14
CA LEU A 64 -11.79 3.37 -1.81
C LEU A 64 -10.65 2.32 -1.88
N ALA A 65 -9.39 2.73 -1.65
CA ALA A 65 -8.24 1.84 -1.56
C ALA A 65 -8.11 1.31 -0.13
N ARG A 66 -8.14 -0.02 0.03
CA ARG A 66 -8.13 -0.71 1.32
C ARG A 66 -6.90 -0.33 2.15
N CYS A 67 -7.07 0.53 3.14
CA CYS A 67 -6.09 0.71 4.21
C CYS A 67 -6.31 -0.31 5.31
N ALA A 68 -6.10 -1.57 4.96
CA ALA A 68 -6.09 -2.69 5.89
C ALA A 68 -4.70 -2.80 6.54
N ARG A 69 -4.30 -1.81 7.33
CA ARG A 69 -3.08 -1.90 8.14
C ARG A 69 -3.47 -2.14 9.60
N ILE A 70 -3.69 -3.41 9.90
CA ILE A 70 -3.98 -3.93 11.24
C ILE A 70 -2.72 -3.75 12.10
N VAL A 71 -2.86 -3.20 13.30
CA VAL A 71 -1.77 -3.16 14.31
C VAL A 71 -1.45 -4.58 14.74
N CYS A 72 -0.17 -4.92 14.81
CA CYS A 72 0.28 -6.29 15.04
C CYS A 72 1.45 -6.33 16.01
N ASN A 73 1.72 -7.52 16.56
CA ASN A 73 2.87 -7.80 17.42
C ASN A 73 3.83 -8.86 16.85
N GLU A 74 3.37 -9.61 15.84
CA GLU A 74 4.11 -10.70 15.22
C GLU A 74 3.57 -11.01 13.81
N ASP A 75 4.39 -11.63 12.97
CA ASP A 75 4.04 -11.92 11.57
C ASP A 75 2.81 -12.85 11.49
N TYR A 76 2.66 -13.80 12.41
CA TYR A 76 1.55 -14.74 12.42
C TYR A 76 0.17 -14.08 12.54
N GLN A 77 0.06 -12.95 13.26
CA GLN A 77 -1.18 -12.19 13.32
C GLN A 77 -1.56 -11.65 11.95
N CYS A 78 -0.58 -11.15 11.20
CA CYS A 78 -0.79 -10.63 9.86
C CYS A 78 -1.09 -11.72 8.83
N ILE A 79 -0.42 -12.86 8.92
CA ILE A 79 -0.67 -14.02 8.06
C ILE A 79 -2.10 -14.53 8.26
N ARG A 80 -2.56 -14.65 9.52
CA ARG A 80 -3.94 -15.04 9.82
C ARG A 80 -4.96 -14.02 9.35
N ALA A 81 -4.71 -12.73 9.61
CA ALA A 81 -5.69 -11.68 9.31
C ALA A 81 -5.81 -11.36 7.81
N LEU A 82 -4.74 -11.53 7.04
CA LEU A 82 -4.72 -11.26 5.60
C LEU A 82 -4.85 -12.51 4.74
N GLU A 83 -4.86 -13.70 5.36
CA GLU A 83 -4.90 -15.03 4.72
C GLU A 83 -3.84 -15.20 3.62
N LYS A 84 -2.68 -14.54 3.79
CA LYS A 84 -1.58 -14.53 2.82
C LYS A 84 -0.24 -14.22 3.48
N PRO A 85 0.90 -14.49 2.83
CA PRO A 85 2.21 -14.10 3.34
C PRO A 85 2.28 -12.59 3.65
N ALA A 86 2.55 -12.27 4.90
CA ALA A 86 2.56 -10.92 5.43
C ALA A 86 3.50 -10.83 6.63
N CYS A 87 3.99 -9.63 6.91
CA CYS A 87 4.86 -9.37 8.04
C CYS A 87 4.33 -8.25 8.93
N CYS A 88 4.73 -8.31 10.20
CA CYS A 88 4.50 -7.27 11.17
C CYS A 88 5.73 -6.38 11.29
N ALA A 89 5.66 -5.17 10.75
CA ALA A 89 6.79 -4.24 10.73
C ALA A 89 6.36 -2.79 11.02
N PRO A 90 7.27 -1.97 11.60
CA PRO A 90 7.03 -0.54 11.81
C PRO A 90 6.51 0.13 10.55
N TRP A 91 5.53 1.01 10.69
CA TRP A 91 4.88 1.72 9.58
C TRP A 91 5.87 2.40 8.66
N GLY A 92 6.85 3.09 9.25
CA GLY A 92 7.91 3.78 8.52
C GLY A 92 9.18 3.86 9.36
N ARG A 93 10.23 4.44 8.78
CA ARG A 93 11.52 4.60 9.45
C ARG A 93 11.41 5.34 10.78
N SER A 94 10.57 6.37 10.85
CA SER A 94 10.38 7.23 12.02
C SER A 94 9.09 6.95 12.80
N ILE A 95 8.32 5.94 12.38
CA ILE A 95 7.01 5.62 12.96
C ILE A 95 7.07 4.18 13.46
N PRO A 96 7.31 3.97 14.77
CA PRO A 96 7.55 2.65 15.35
C PRO A 96 6.28 1.80 15.47
N ILE A 97 5.12 2.30 15.04
CA ILE A 97 3.83 1.61 15.11
C ILE A 97 3.89 0.36 14.22
N PRO A 98 3.83 -0.86 14.79
CA PRO A 98 3.90 -2.09 14.02
C PRO A 98 2.56 -2.35 13.33
N VAL A 99 2.61 -2.57 12.02
CA VAL A 99 1.43 -2.86 11.21
C VAL A 99 1.67 -4.00 10.24
N CYS A 100 0.58 -4.67 9.88
CA CYS A 100 0.59 -5.69 8.85
C CYS A 100 0.92 -5.10 7.48
N LYS A 101 1.88 -5.72 6.82
CA LYS A 101 2.38 -5.35 5.49
C LYS A 101 2.53 -6.60 4.65
N SER A 102 2.36 -6.48 3.33
CA SER A 102 2.74 -7.52 2.39
C SER A 102 4.26 -7.74 2.41
N LEU A 103 4.69 -8.93 2.01
CA LEU A 103 6.11 -9.18 1.74
C LEU A 103 6.62 -8.29 0.59
N GLY A 104 7.94 -8.09 0.56
CA GLY A 104 8.60 -7.30 -0.47
C GLY A 104 8.45 -7.93 -1.86
N GLN A 105 8.03 -7.14 -2.83
CA GLN A 105 7.83 -7.56 -4.22
C GLN A 105 9.10 -7.34 -5.05
N ARG A 106 9.18 -7.98 -6.22
CA ARG A 106 10.32 -7.83 -7.14
C ARG A 106 10.57 -6.35 -7.46
N GLY A 107 11.83 -5.93 -7.33
CA GLY A 107 12.26 -4.54 -7.55
C GLY A 107 12.05 -3.61 -6.35
N GLU A 108 11.33 -4.03 -5.30
CA GLU A 108 11.14 -3.20 -4.12
C GLU A 108 12.42 -3.14 -3.27
N PRO A 109 12.69 -1.98 -2.64
CA PRO A 109 13.81 -1.83 -1.74
C PRO A 109 13.64 -2.69 -0.49
N CYS A 110 14.69 -3.41 -0.14
CA CYS A 110 14.76 -4.34 0.99
C CYS A 110 16.02 -4.11 1.83
N HIS A 111 16.07 -4.66 3.03
CA HIS A 111 17.27 -4.59 3.88
C HIS A 111 17.98 -5.95 3.86
N LEU A 112 19.29 -5.99 3.63
CA LEU A 112 20.04 -7.25 3.50
C LEU A 112 19.97 -8.14 4.75
N ALA A 113 19.83 -7.52 5.94
CA ALA A 113 19.63 -8.27 7.19
C ALA A 113 18.34 -9.11 7.19
N SER A 114 17.35 -8.78 6.35
CA SER A 114 16.13 -9.57 6.20
C SER A 114 16.41 -10.99 5.67
N ASN A 115 17.48 -11.20 4.90
CA ASN A 115 17.86 -12.53 4.41
C ASN A 115 18.34 -13.46 5.54
N ARG A 116 18.87 -12.89 6.63
CA ARG A 116 19.38 -13.67 7.79
C ARG A 116 18.34 -13.78 8.91
N MET A 117 17.25 -13.06 8.78
CA MET A 117 16.20 -13.00 9.79
C MET A 117 15.16 -14.08 9.49
N PRO A 118 14.80 -14.93 10.47
CA PRO A 118 13.80 -15.97 10.24
C PRO A 118 12.46 -15.34 9.84
N TYR A 119 11.69 -16.04 9.01
CA TYR A 119 10.33 -15.68 8.67
C TYR A 119 9.47 -16.95 8.70
N PRO A 120 8.28 -16.91 9.33
CA PRO A 120 7.69 -15.80 10.11
C PRO A 120 8.37 -15.55 11.47
N LEU A 121 8.31 -14.33 12.01
CA LEU A 121 8.72 -13.99 13.38
C LEU A 121 7.53 -13.94 14.36
N ARG A 122 7.80 -14.38 15.59
CA ARG A 122 6.93 -14.23 16.78
C ARG A 122 7.19 -12.96 17.60
N ARG A 123 7.77 -11.93 16.97
CA ARG A 123 8.07 -10.64 17.62
C ARG A 123 8.06 -9.51 16.60
N ASN A 124 8.01 -8.28 17.11
CA ASN A 124 8.12 -7.07 16.30
C ASN A 124 9.44 -7.02 15.54
N ARG A 125 9.35 -6.70 14.25
CA ARG A 125 10.52 -6.42 13.42
C ARG A 125 11.07 -5.03 13.76
N VAL A 126 12.38 -4.90 13.74
CA VAL A 126 13.06 -3.61 13.93
C VAL A 126 13.10 -2.82 12.61
N PHE A 127 13.17 -3.53 11.48
CA PHE A 127 13.17 -2.91 10.16
C PHE A 127 11.73 -2.66 9.70
N TRP A 128 11.45 -1.44 9.22
CA TRP A 128 10.14 -1.04 8.69
C TRP A 128 9.76 -1.74 7.36
N ARG A 129 10.70 -2.50 6.78
CA ARG A 129 10.53 -3.25 5.53
C ARG A 129 10.34 -4.73 5.85
N CYS A 130 9.36 -5.35 5.22
CA CYS A 130 9.21 -6.81 5.25
C CYS A 130 10.35 -7.51 4.50
N PRO A 131 10.60 -8.80 4.78
CA PRO A 131 11.46 -9.62 3.94
C PRO A 131 10.86 -9.71 2.52
N CYS A 132 11.70 -10.04 1.55
CA CYS A 132 11.22 -10.32 0.21
C CYS A 132 10.27 -11.52 0.21
N GLY A 133 9.33 -11.53 -0.74
CA GLY A 133 8.33 -12.56 -0.91
C GLY A 133 8.89 -13.91 -1.35
N GLU A 134 7.99 -14.83 -1.67
CA GLU A 134 8.34 -16.17 -2.14
C GLU A 134 9.28 -16.11 -3.35
N ASN A 135 10.33 -16.93 -3.31
CA ASN A 135 11.36 -17.03 -4.36
C ASN A 135 12.14 -15.74 -4.64
N LEU A 136 12.15 -14.80 -3.70
CA LEU A 136 12.92 -13.56 -3.80
C LEU A 136 13.96 -13.45 -2.67
N ILE A 137 15.14 -12.95 -3.02
CA ILE A 137 16.20 -12.58 -2.07
C ILE A 137 16.45 -11.08 -2.12
N CYS A 138 16.88 -10.50 -1.00
CA CYS A 138 17.36 -9.13 -1.00
C CYS A 138 18.80 -9.09 -1.52
N ALA A 139 19.05 -8.49 -2.68
CA ALA A 139 20.38 -8.39 -3.27
C ALA A 139 20.82 -6.93 -3.44
N SER A 140 22.12 -6.66 -3.31
CA SER A 140 22.73 -5.34 -3.42
C SER A 140 23.99 -5.42 -4.26
N THR A 141 24.16 -4.50 -5.21
CA THR A 141 25.39 -4.34 -6.00
C THR A 141 26.36 -3.43 -5.23
N GLY A 142 27.05 -3.98 -4.22
CA GLY A 142 28.11 -3.28 -3.49
C GLY A 142 27.99 -3.34 -1.96
N GLN A 143 28.50 -2.32 -1.28
CA GLN A 143 28.56 -2.26 0.19
C GLN A 143 27.27 -1.76 0.86
N SER A 144 26.24 -1.41 0.09
CA SER A 144 24.97 -0.91 0.64
C SER A 144 24.24 -1.99 1.44
N ARG A 145 23.77 -1.65 2.65
CA ARG A 145 22.88 -2.50 3.47
C ARG A 145 21.44 -2.56 2.95
N ILE A 146 21.10 -1.66 2.02
CA ILE A 146 19.83 -1.62 1.31
C ILE A 146 20.03 -2.22 -0.07
N GLY A 147 19.23 -3.23 -0.38
CA GLY A 147 19.19 -3.89 -1.68
C GLY A 147 17.82 -3.77 -2.33
N VAL A 148 17.60 -4.59 -3.35
CA VAL A 148 16.31 -4.77 -4.02
C VAL A 148 15.93 -6.25 -4.03
N CYS A 149 14.63 -6.54 -3.94
CA CYS A 149 14.15 -7.91 -4.04
C CYS A 149 14.27 -8.41 -5.48
N ILE A 150 15.03 -9.48 -5.68
CA ILE A 150 15.23 -10.15 -6.97
C ILE A 150 14.99 -11.64 -6.82
N HIS A 151 14.75 -12.36 -7.92
CA HIS A 151 14.67 -13.81 -7.85
C HIS A 151 16.00 -14.40 -7.40
N SER A 152 15.93 -15.40 -6.52
CA SER A 152 17.07 -16.29 -6.33
C SER A 152 17.33 -16.96 -7.68
N MET A 153 18.51 -16.71 -8.24
CA MET A 153 19.01 -17.49 -9.38
C MET A 153 19.30 -18.92 -8.93
#